data_AF-A0A2E0EJG6-F1
#
_entry.id   AF-A0A2E0EJG6-F1
#
_cell.length_a   1.000
_cell.length_b   1.000
_cell.length_c   1.000
_cell.angle_alpha   90.00
_cell.angle_beta   90.00
_cell.angle_gamma   90.00
#
_symmetry.space_group_name_H-M   'P 1'
#
loop_
_entity.id
_entity.type
_entity.pdbx_description
1 polymer ?
#
loop_
_entity_poly.entity_id
_entity_poly.type
_entity_poly.pdbx_seq_one_letter_code
_entity_poly.pdbx_strand_id
1 'polypeptide(L)' 'MHLVGATGERPTRVALEAAARICADDLLSTIFFMNKIHLWLGGQTPLELAEQSDEGLEFVIDMIGATEVGVYI' A
#
# COMPACT_ATOMS: atom_id res chain seq x y z
N MET A 1 16.78 -2.80 11.32
CA MET A 1 15.57 -2.61 10.51
C MET A 1 14.38 -3.02 11.34
N HIS A 2 13.61 -2.06 11.84
CA HIS A 2 12.37 -2.35 12.56
C HIS A 2 11.27 -2.42 11.50
N LEU A 3 10.69 -3.61 11.32
CA LEU A 3 9.52 -3.81 10.47
C LEU A 3 8.32 -3.24 11.26
N VAL A 4 8.10 -1.93 11.15
CA VAL A 4 6.86 -1.29 11.59
C VAL A 4 5.83 -1.64 10.53
N GLY A 5 4.80 -2.40 10.91
CA GLY A 5 3.81 -2.89 9.94
C GLY A 5 3.09 -4.18 10.34
N ALA A 6 3.45 -4.78 11.47
CA ALA A 6 2.79 -5.99 11.98
C ALA A 6 1.83 -5.71 13.16
N THR A 7 1.40 -4.46 13.35
CA THR A 7 0.54 -4.06 14.49
C THR A 7 -0.74 -3.31 14.09
N GLY A 8 -1.06 -3.20 12.80
CA GLY A 8 -2.27 -2.50 12.36
C GLY A 8 -3.54 -3.36 12.49
N GLU A 9 -4.57 -2.77 13.08
CA GLU A 9 -5.94 -3.28 13.07
C GLU A 9 -6.46 -3.41 11.60
N ARG A 10 -7.70 -3.86 11.37
CA ARG A 10 -8.25 -4.28 10.06
C ARG A 10 -7.79 -3.54 8.75
N PRO A 11 -7.51 -2.22 8.70
CA PRO A 11 -7.15 -1.52 7.46
C PRO A 11 -5.93 -2.10 6.72
N THR A 12 -4.88 -2.49 7.44
CA THR A 12 -3.60 -2.92 6.85
C THR A 12 -3.74 -4.18 5.99
N ARG A 13 -4.67 -5.07 6.35
CA ARG A 13 -4.90 -6.33 5.63
C ARG A 13 -5.54 -6.12 4.26
N VAL A 14 -6.49 -5.19 4.15
CA VAL A 14 -7.21 -4.94 2.88
C VAL A 14 -6.28 -4.34 1.85
N ALA A 15 -5.43 -3.38 2.26
CA ALA A 15 -4.40 -2.82 1.38
C ALA A 15 -3.41 -3.88 0.89
N LEU A 16 -3.00 -4.78 1.79
CA LEU A 16 -2.06 -5.86 1.46
C LEU A 16 -2.68 -6.86 0.46
N GLU A 17 -3.95 -7.23 0.65
CA GLU A 17 -4.70 -8.11 -0.27
C GLU A 17 -4.89 -7.46 -1.64
N ALA A 18 -5.15 -6.14 -1.70
CA ALA A 18 -5.25 -5.40 -2.95
C ALA A 18 -3.90 -5.35 -3.69
N ALA A 19 -2.81 -5.04 -2.99
CA ALA A 19 -1.48 -4.99 -3.56
C ALA A 19 -1.00 -6.36 -4.07
N ALA A 20 -1.32 -7.44 -3.35
CA ALA A 20 -0.99 -8.81 -3.75
C ALA A 20 -1.60 -9.21 -5.11
N ARG A 21 -2.85 -8.79 -5.38
CA ARG A 21 -3.53 -9.09 -6.66
C ARG A 21 -2.78 -8.54 -7.88
N ILE A 22 -2.21 -7.34 -7.75
CA ILE A 22 -1.53 -6.66 -8.85
C ILE A 22 -0.09 -7.12 -9.02
N CYS A 23 0.55 -7.51 -7.92
CA CYS A 23 1.86 -8.15 -7.98
C CYS A 23 1.79 -9.63 -8.42
N ALA A 24 0.64 -10.11 -8.91
CA ALA A 24 0.42 -11.51 -9.30
C ALA A 24 0.78 -12.50 -8.17
N ASP A 25 0.39 -12.17 -6.94
CA ASP A 25 0.75 -12.88 -5.71
C ASP A 25 2.26 -12.91 -5.40
N ASP A 26 3.08 -12.08 -6.07
CA ASP A 26 4.46 -11.86 -5.66
C ASP A 26 4.51 -11.04 -4.37
N LEU A 27 4.65 -11.78 -3.28
CA LEU A 27 4.76 -11.25 -1.93
C LEU A 27 5.93 -10.26 -1.79
N LEU A 28 7.05 -10.48 -2.49
CA LEU A 28 8.22 -9.60 -2.37
C LEU A 28 7.96 -8.23 -3.00
N SER A 29 7.40 -8.20 -4.22
CA SER A 29 7.01 -6.94 -4.87
C SER A 29 5.91 -6.21 -4.10
N THR A 30 4.96 -6.95 -3.53
CA THR A 30 3.88 -6.41 -2.69
C THR A 30 4.45 -5.72 -1.45
N ILE A 31 5.31 -6.41 -0.70
CA ILE A 31 5.97 -5.85 0.50
C ILE A 31 6.81 -4.64 0.12
N PHE A 32 7.57 -4.73 -0.99
CA PHE A 32 8.40 -3.63 -1.45
C PHE A 32 7.59 -2.39 -1.80
N PHE A 33 6.49 -2.56 -2.54
CA PHE A 33 5.59 -1.45 -2.89
C PHE A 33 4.99 -0.79 -1.64
N MET A 34 4.46 -1.60 -0.72
CA MET A 34 3.77 -1.13 0.49
C MET A 34 4.70 -0.43 1.49
N ASN A 35 6.00 -0.75 1.48
CA ASN A 35 6.99 -0.17 2.40
C ASN A 35 7.88 0.89 1.73
N LYS A 36 7.67 1.19 0.45
CA LYS A 36 8.45 2.21 -0.25
C LYS A 36 7.83 3.58 -0.02
N ILE A 37 8.66 4.56 0.33
CA ILE A 37 8.25 5.96 0.39
C ILE A 37 7.89 6.44 -1.02
N HIS A 38 6.69 7.01 -1.16
CA HIS A 38 6.26 7.64 -2.42
C HIS A 38 6.10 9.15 -2.23
N LEU A 39 6.61 9.92 -3.19
CA LEU A 39 6.53 11.38 -3.15
C LEU A 39 5.08 11.88 -3.22
N TRP A 40 4.20 11.14 -3.89
CA TRP A 40 2.76 11.46 -3.98
C TRP A 40 2.02 11.25 -2.66
N LEU A 41 2.60 10.49 -1.73
CA LEU A 41 2.08 10.29 -0.38
C LEU A 41 2.67 11.27 0.63
N GLY A 42 3.18 12.43 0.15
CA GLY A 42 3.83 13.41 1.02
C GLY A 42 5.08 12.87 1.71
N GLY A 43 5.75 11.87 1.12
CA GLY A 43 6.91 11.22 1.71
C GLY A 43 6.58 10.08 2.68
N GLN A 44 5.33 9.63 2.74
CA GLN A 44 4.92 8.44 3.48
C GLN A 44 4.97 7.17 2.61
N THR A 45 4.93 6.02 3.27
CA THR A 45 4.68 4.73 2.63
C THR A 45 3.18 4.47 2.48
N PRO A 46 2.75 3.64 1.52
CA PRO A 46 1.34 3.22 1.40
C PRO A 46 0.84 2.58 2.69
N LEU A 47 1.69 1.83 3.39
CA LEU A 47 1.34 1.20 4.65
C LEU A 47 1.03 2.24 5.74
N GLU A 48 1.91 3.23 5.91
CA GLU A 48 1.72 4.30 6.90
C GLU A 48 0.44 5.10 6.63
N LEU A 49 0.12 5.36 5.36
CA LEU A 49 -1.09 6.10 5.01
C LEU A 49 -2.35 5.26 5.26
N ALA A 50 -2.33 3.97 4.88
CA ALA A 50 -3.45 3.06 5.11
C ALA A 50 -3.74 2.81 6.61
N GLU A 51 -2.73 2.96 7.47
CA GLU A 51 -2.89 2.83 8.93
C GLU A 51 -3.46 4.10 9.59
N GLN A 52 -3.41 5.26 8.94
CA GLN A 52 -3.85 6.53 9.52
C GLN A 52 -5.36 6.72 9.51
N SER A 53 -6.05 6.28 8.46
CA SER A 53 -7.50 6.38 8.35
C SER A 53 -8.08 5.47 7.26
N ASP A 54 -9.40 5.29 7.28
CA ASP A 54 -10.12 4.58 6.22
C ASP A 54 -10.01 5.30 4.86
N GLU A 55 -9.96 6.64 4.85
CA GLU A 55 -9.71 7.42 3.62
C GLU A 55 -8.28 7.22 3.10
N GLY A 56 -7.31 7.09 4.01
CA GLY A 56 -5.93 6.74 3.64
C GLY A 56 -5.83 5.35 3.01
N LEU A 57 -6.59 4.39 3.52
CA LEU A 57 -6.73 3.06 2.95
C LEU A 57 -7.37 3.11 1.55
N GLU A 58 -8.49 3.81 1.38
CA GLU A 58 -9.16 3.96 0.07
C GLU A 58 -8.20 4.58 -0.97
N PHE A 59 -7.46 5.63 -0.58
CA PHE A 59 -6.48 6.26 -1.46
C PHE A 59 -5.38 5.29 -1.90
N VAL A 60 -4.88 4.46 -0.98
CA VAL A 60 -3.86 3.45 -1.29
C VAL A 60 -4.41 2.39 -2.24
N ILE A 61 -5.66 1.96 -2.06
CA ILE A 61 -6.34 1.02 -2.96
C ILE A 61 -6.49 1.62 -4.37
N ASP A 62 -6.89 2.90 -4.47
CA ASP A 62 -7.02 3.60 -5.75
C ASP A 62 -5.66 3.77 -6.45
N MET A 63 -4.61 4.11 -5.70
CA MET A 63 -3.23 4.21 -6.22
C MET A 63 -2.75 2.86 -6.79
N ILE A 64 -3.03 1.79 -6.05
CA ILE A 64 -2.73 0.42 -6.45
C ILE A 64 -3.46 0.09 -7.76
N GLY A 65 -4.77 0.36 -7.85
CA GLY A 65 -5.57 0.16 -9.06
C GLY A 65 -5.12 0.99 -10.27
N ALA A 66 -4.72 2.25 -10.07
CA ALA A 66 -4.19 3.10 -11.14
C ALA A 66 -2.87 2.56 -11.71
N THR A 67 -2.03 1.99 -10.85
CA THR A 67 -0.75 1.37 -11.26
C THR A 67 -1.00 0.12 -12.13
N GLU A 68 -2.03 -0.67 -11.83
CA GLU A 68 -2.42 -1.86 -12.62
C GLU A 68 -2.82 -1.51 -14.05
N VAL A 69 -3.53 -0.40 -14.25
CA VAL A 69 -3.98 0.05 -15.57
C VAL A 69 -2.94 0.88 -16.33
N GLY A 70 -1.72 1.00 -15.78
CA GLY A 70 -0.62 1.76 -16.40
C GLY A 70 -0.81 3.28 -16.36
N VAL A 71 -1.71 3.77 -15.50
CA VAL A 71 -1.91 5.20 -15.26
C VAL A 71 -0.92 5.61 -14.18
N TYR A 72 0.18 6.25 -14.61
CA TYR A 72 1.04 6.99 -13.69
C TYR A 72 0.29 8.27 -13.29
N ILE A 73 -0.21 8.30 -12.05
CA ILE A 73 -0.88 9.47 -11.47
C ILE A 73 0.15 10.55 -11.13
#